data_AF-H9FEV4-F1
#
_entry.id   AF-H9FEV4-F1
#
_cell.length_a   1.000
_cell.length_b   1.000
_cell.length_c   1.000
_cell.angle_alpha   90.00
_cell.angle_beta   90.00
_cell.angle_gamma   90.00
#
_symmetry.space_group_name_H-M   'P 1'
#
loop_
_entity.id
_entity.type
_entity.pdbx_description
1 polymer ?
#
loop_
_entity_poly.entity_id
_entity_poly.type
_entity_poly.pdbx_seq_one_letter_code
_entity_poly.pdbx_strand_id
1 'polypeptide(L)'
;HEGRRVGPVSAVGVTAPEDEAETTQAAPTTTPEPPIKPRLGELTVTDATPDSLSLSWTVPEGQFDHFLVQYRNGDGQPKAVRVPGHEDGVTISGLEPDHKYKMNLYGFHGGQRVGPMSV
;
A
#
# COMPACT_ATOMS: atom_id res chain seq x y z
N HIS A 1 52.92 28.76 -5.72
CA HIS A 1 52.63 27.32 -5.55
C HIS A 1 51.21 27.07 -6.03
N GLU A 2 51.10 26.34 -7.13
CA GLU A 2 49.86 26.04 -7.84
C GLU A 2 49.11 24.88 -7.17
N GLY A 3 47.80 25.04 -6.92
CA GLY A 3 46.91 24.01 -6.41
C GLY A 3 45.93 23.57 -7.49
N ARG A 4 46.37 22.60 -8.30
CA ARG A 4 45.73 22.03 -9.48
C ARG A 4 44.34 21.47 -9.18
N ARG A 5 43.31 21.96 -9.89
CA ARG A 5 41.98 21.33 -9.93
C ARG A 5 42.10 19.99 -10.66
N VAL A 6 41.64 18.91 -10.02
CA VAL A 6 41.46 17.62 -10.68
C VAL A 6 39.95 17.41 -10.89
N GLY A 7 39.51 17.58 -12.12
CA GLY A 7 38.16 17.16 -12.54
C GLY A 7 38.13 15.64 -12.74
N PRO A 8 36.95 15.00 -12.64
CA PRO A 8 36.83 13.58 -12.93
C PRO A 8 37.15 13.31 -14.41
N VAL A 9 37.88 12.23 -14.68
CA VAL A 9 38.21 11.79 -16.04
C VAL A 9 37.04 10.96 -16.58
N SER A 10 36.48 11.34 -17.73
CA SER A 10 35.50 10.54 -18.48
C SER A 10 36.20 9.63 -19.49
N ALA A 11 35.69 8.43 -19.67
CA ALA A 11 36.03 7.55 -20.79
C ALA A 11 34.75 7.09 -21.48
N VAL A 12 34.75 7.07 -22.81
CA VAL A 12 33.71 6.47 -23.65
C VAL A 12 34.32 5.24 -24.31
N GLY A 13 33.69 4.09 -24.13
CA GLY A 13 34.06 2.84 -24.80
C GLY A 13 32.92 2.38 -25.71
N VAL A 14 33.27 1.97 -26.93
CA VAL A 14 32.38 1.30 -27.90
C VAL A 14 33.02 -0.04 -28.22
N THR A 15 32.26 -1.12 -28.13
CA THR A 15 32.69 -2.49 -28.47
C THR A 15 31.76 -3.11 -29.51
N ALA A 16 32.33 -3.91 -30.41
CA ALA A 16 31.75 -4.46 -31.65
C ALA A 16 30.69 -5.57 -31.40
N PRO A 17 29.81 -5.88 -32.39
CA PRO A 17 28.77 -6.90 -32.24
C PRO A 17 29.29 -8.28 -32.66
N GLU A 18 28.92 -9.33 -31.93
CA GLU A 18 28.95 -10.71 -32.44
C GLU A 18 27.68 -11.44 -31.97
N ASP A 19 27.00 -12.01 -32.98
CA ASP A 19 25.74 -12.75 -32.95
C ASP A 19 25.95 -14.20 -32.47
N GLU A 20 24.97 -14.71 -31.70
CA GLU A 20 24.67 -16.12 -31.32
C GLU A 20 25.80 -16.99 -30.68
N ALA A 21 25.62 -17.78 -29.61
CA ALA A 21 24.47 -18.57 -29.18
C ALA A 21 24.49 -18.91 -27.65
N GLU A 22 23.31 -18.77 -27.03
CA GLU A 22 22.67 -19.59 -25.99
C GLU A 22 23.50 -20.21 -24.82
N THR A 23 23.41 -19.62 -23.61
CA THR A 23 22.74 -20.18 -22.40
C THR A 23 22.88 -19.20 -21.20
N THR A 24 21.78 -18.51 -20.88
CA THR A 24 21.24 -18.07 -19.56
C THR A 24 22.25 -17.65 -18.46
N GLN A 25 22.33 -16.39 -18.01
CA GLN A 25 21.27 -15.58 -17.41
C GLN A 25 21.69 -14.10 -17.52
N ALA A 26 21.01 -13.34 -18.38
CA ALA A 26 21.12 -11.89 -18.38
C ALA A 26 20.58 -11.39 -17.03
N ALA A 27 21.42 -10.70 -16.25
CA ALA A 27 20.92 -9.92 -15.13
C ALA A 27 19.90 -8.93 -15.71
N PRO A 28 18.64 -8.91 -15.24
CA PRO A 28 17.71 -7.91 -15.72
C PRO A 28 18.27 -6.54 -15.31
N THR A 29 18.71 -5.75 -16.29
CA THR A 29 18.87 -4.31 -16.13
C THR A 29 17.47 -3.70 -16.04
N THR A 30 16.74 -4.03 -14.97
CA THR A 30 15.51 -3.33 -14.63
C THR A 30 15.95 -2.00 -14.03
N THR A 31 15.88 -0.95 -14.83
CA THR A 31 15.56 0.37 -14.29
C THR A 31 14.43 0.15 -13.28
N PRO A 32 14.59 0.48 -11.98
CA PRO A 32 13.52 0.29 -11.02
C PRO A 32 12.32 1.05 -11.54
N GLU A 33 11.27 0.32 -11.91
CA GLU A 33 9.99 0.90 -12.25
C GLU A 33 9.60 1.79 -11.06
N PRO A 34 9.13 3.03 -11.29
CA PRO A 34 8.78 3.91 -10.18
C PRO A 34 7.80 3.16 -9.25
N PRO A 35 8.01 3.23 -7.92
CA PRO A 35 7.20 2.46 -6.99
C PRO A 35 5.72 2.76 -7.20
N ILE A 36 4.93 1.72 -7.45
CA ILE A 36 3.49 1.82 -7.69
C ILE A 36 2.84 2.36 -6.42
N LYS A 37 2.20 3.52 -6.53
CA LYS A 37 1.45 4.11 -5.41
C LYS A 37 0.17 3.30 -5.20
N PRO A 38 -0.08 2.81 -3.98
CA PRO A 38 -1.26 1.99 -3.76
C PRO A 38 -2.53 2.82 -3.77
N ARG A 39 -3.61 2.19 -4.26
CA ARG A 39 -4.93 2.79 -4.33
C ARG A 39 -5.88 1.99 -3.45
N LEU A 40 -6.52 2.69 -2.51
CA LEU A 40 -7.57 2.12 -1.70
C LEU A 40 -8.86 2.10 -2.53
N GLY A 41 -9.52 0.93 -2.61
CA GLY A 41 -10.76 0.74 -3.35
C GLY A 41 -11.99 0.80 -2.44
N GLU A 42 -13.08 0.17 -2.88
CA GLU A 42 -14.35 0.16 -2.15
C GLU A 42 -14.24 -0.53 -0.80
N LEU A 43 -14.98 -0.05 0.21
CA LEU A 43 -15.20 -0.68 1.51
C LEU A 43 -16.67 -1.12 1.59
N THR A 44 -16.90 -2.39 1.91
CA THR A 44 -18.23 -3.02 1.93
C THR A 44 -18.45 -3.76 3.25
N VAL A 45 -19.68 -3.75 3.76
CA VAL A 45 -20.11 -4.63 4.87
C VAL A 45 -20.56 -5.96 4.27
N THR A 46 -19.89 -7.04 4.62
CA THR A 46 -20.15 -8.39 4.08
C THR A 46 -21.07 -9.22 4.95
N ASP A 47 -21.05 -9.00 6.26
CA ASP A 47 -21.92 -9.70 7.21
C ASP A 47 -22.18 -8.84 8.44
N ALA A 48 -23.31 -9.10 9.12
CA ALA A 48 -23.72 -8.35 10.29
C ALA A 48 -24.44 -9.24 11.32
N THR A 49 -24.05 -9.09 12.58
CA THR A 49 -24.70 -9.69 13.74
C THR A 49 -25.07 -8.58 14.74
N PRO A 50 -25.82 -8.88 15.82
CA PRO A 50 -26.17 -7.86 16.82
C PRO A 50 -24.96 -7.17 17.47
N ASP A 51 -23.79 -7.81 17.54
CA ASP A 51 -22.61 -7.30 18.24
C ASP A 51 -21.34 -7.26 17.37
N SER A 52 -21.44 -7.55 16.07
CA SER A 52 -20.29 -7.49 15.17
C SER A 52 -20.64 -7.19 13.71
N LEU A 53 -19.67 -6.63 12.99
CA LEU A 53 -19.73 -6.33 11.55
C LEU A 53 -18.50 -6.88 10.86
N SER A 54 -18.69 -7.62 9.77
CA SER A 54 -17.62 -8.05 8.88
C SER A 54 -17.49 -7.08 7.71
N LEU A 55 -16.28 -6.62 7.47
CA LEU A 55 -15.93 -5.65 6.45
C LEU A 55 -14.97 -6.29 5.44
N SER A 56 -15.11 -5.94 4.17
CA SER A 56 -14.10 -6.20 3.15
C SER A 56 -13.80 -4.94 2.36
N TRP A 57 -12.62 -4.88 1.75
CA TRP A 57 -12.24 -3.80 0.86
C TRP A 57 -11.39 -4.30 -0.31
N THR A 58 -11.28 -3.47 -1.34
CA THR A 58 -10.45 -3.78 -2.51
C THR A 58 -9.18 -2.94 -2.54
N VAL A 59 -8.10 -3.50 -3.10
CA VAL A 59 -6.85 -2.80 -3.38
C VAL A 59 -6.57 -2.95 -4.87
N PRO A 60 -7.16 -2.11 -5.74
CA PRO A 60 -7.03 -2.25 -7.18
C PRO A 60 -5.60 -2.00 -7.70
N GLU A 61 -4.73 -1.37 -6.91
CA GLU A 61 -3.37 -1.03 -7.33
C GLU A 61 -2.44 -0.97 -6.11
N GLY A 62 -1.20 -1.47 -6.28
CA GLY A 62 -0.15 -1.43 -5.28
C GLY A 62 -0.43 -2.29 -4.03
N GLN A 63 0.34 -2.04 -2.96
CA GLN A 63 0.20 -2.70 -1.67
C GLN A 63 0.34 -1.69 -0.53
N PHE A 64 -0.43 -1.90 0.54
CA PHE A 64 -0.32 -1.12 1.76
C PHE A 64 0.53 -1.85 2.80
N ASP A 65 1.15 -1.10 3.69
CA ASP A 65 1.87 -1.65 4.86
C ASP A 65 0.86 -2.16 5.90
N HIS A 66 -0.22 -1.41 6.08
CA HIS A 66 -1.33 -1.72 6.99
C HIS A 66 -2.53 -0.84 6.68
N PHE A 67 -3.67 -1.21 7.26
CA PHE A 67 -4.88 -0.42 7.28
C PHE A 67 -5.25 -0.02 8.70
N LEU A 68 -6.04 1.06 8.82
CA LEU A 68 -6.79 1.40 10.02
C LEU A 68 -8.28 1.48 9.69
N VAL A 69 -9.07 0.64 10.35
CA VAL A 69 -10.53 0.74 10.36
C VAL A 69 -10.94 1.54 11.59
N GLN A 70 -11.43 2.76 11.37
CA GLN A 70 -12.00 3.59 12.40
C GLN A 70 -13.53 3.43 12.42
N TYR A 71 -14.10 3.27 13.60
CA TYR A 71 -15.54 3.09 13.78
C TYR A 71 -16.08 3.90 14.95
N ARG A 72 -17.31 4.40 14.82
CA ARG A 72 -18.00 5.16 15.89
C ARG A 72 -19.52 5.04 15.78
N ASN A 73 -20.18 5.08 16.92
CA ASN A 73 -21.63 5.13 17.06
C ASN A 73 -22.05 6.54 17.50
N GLY A 74 -22.78 7.28 16.65
CA GLY A 74 -23.24 8.65 16.94
C GLY A 74 -22.13 9.59 17.42
N ASP A 75 -22.35 10.20 18.59
CA ASP A 75 -21.40 11.10 19.28
C ASP A 75 -20.36 10.36 20.15
N GLY A 76 -20.33 9.03 20.07
CA GLY A 76 -19.35 8.21 20.77
C GLY A 76 -17.92 8.45 20.31
N GLN A 77 -16.96 8.15 21.19
CA GLN A 77 -15.53 8.25 20.85
C GLN A 77 -15.17 7.28 19.72
N PRO A 78 -14.42 7.73 18.69
CA PRO A 78 -13.98 6.85 17.62
C PRO A 78 -12.98 5.81 18.14
N LYS A 79 -13.24 4.56 17.81
CA LYS A 79 -12.33 3.43 18.03
C LYS A 79 -11.62 3.08 16.72
N ALA A 80 -10.47 2.42 16.80
CA ALA A 80 -9.71 2.02 15.61
C ALA A 80 -9.12 0.62 15.77
N VAL A 81 -9.15 -0.15 14.69
CA VAL A 81 -8.52 -1.45 14.56
C VAL A 81 -7.45 -1.37 13.46
N ARG A 82 -6.25 -1.86 13.76
CA ARG A 82 -5.17 -1.98 12.77
C ARG A 82 -5.23 -3.35 12.12
N VAL A 83 -5.16 -3.37 10.80
CA VAL A 83 -5.21 -4.58 9.99
C VAL A 83 -3.92 -4.68 9.17
N PRO A 84 -3.27 -5.86 9.08
CA PRO A 84 -2.11 -6.06 8.21
C PRO A 84 -2.39 -5.69 6.75
N GLY A 85 -1.38 -5.21 6.03
CA GLY A 85 -1.56 -4.70 4.66
C GLY A 85 -1.83 -5.74 3.57
N HIS A 86 -1.63 -7.03 3.88
CA HIS A 86 -1.95 -8.16 2.99
C HIS A 86 -3.39 -8.66 3.15
N GLU A 87 -4.12 -8.15 4.14
CA GLU A 87 -5.52 -8.49 4.36
C GLU A 87 -6.43 -7.52 3.59
N ASP A 88 -7.58 -8.03 3.21
CA ASP A 88 -8.63 -7.31 2.49
C ASP A 88 -9.96 -7.30 3.27
N GLY A 89 -9.95 -7.71 4.54
CA GLY A 89 -11.13 -7.69 5.40
C GLY A 89 -10.83 -7.75 6.89
N VAL A 90 -11.86 -7.46 7.69
CA VAL A 90 -11.81 -7.58 9.17
C VAL A 90 -13.21 -7.72 9.76
N THR A 91 -13.33 -8.48 10.85
CA THR A 91 -14.54 -8.49 11.69
C THR A 91 -14.33 -7.59 12.90
N ILE A 92 -15.20 -6.60 13.08
CA ILE A 92 -15.26 -5.72 14.24
C ILE A 92 -16.29 -6.27 15.21
N SER A 93 -15.86 -6.70 16.40
CA SER A 93 -16.73 -7.26 17.45
C SER A 93 -16.93 -6.29 18.63
N GLY A 94 -17.86 -6.62 19.53
CA GLY A 94 -18.15 -5.82 20.72
C GLY A 94 -18.91 -4.52 20.40
N LEU A 95 -19.74 -4.57 19.36
CA LEU A 95 -20.68 -3.53 19.00
C LEU A 95 -21.97 -3.68 19.83
N GLU A 96 -22.71 -2.58 19.94
CA GLU A 96 -23.98 -2.55 20.63
C GLU A 96 -25.12 -2.86 19.64
N PRO A 97 -26.07 -3.75 19.99
CA PRO A 97 -27.24 -4.03 19.17
C PRO A 97 -28.06 -2.78 18.89
N ASP A 98 -28.72 -2.74 17.72
CA ASP A 98 -29.61 -1.66 17.29
C ASP A 98 -28.96 -0.27 17.21
N HIS A 99 -27.64 -0.22 16.96
CA HIS A 99 -26.90 1.02 16.79
C HIS A 99 -26.29 1.16 15.39
N LYS A 100 -26.27 2.40 14.90
CA LYS A 100 -25.65 2.73 13.61
C LYS A 100 -24.19 3.10 13.82
N TYR A 101 -23.31 2.35 13.18
CA TYR A 101 -21.88 2.62 13.18
C TYR A 101 -21.45 3.24 11.86
N LYS A 102 -20.67 4.32 11.92
CA LYS A 102 -19.94 4.85 10.76
C LYS A 102 -18.58 4.19 10.71
N MET A 103 -18.24 3.60 9.57
CA MET A 103 -16.94 2.97 9.32
C MET A 103 -16.09 3.86 8.40
N ASN A 104 -14.80 3.99 8.70
CA ASN A 104 -13.81 4.64 7.84
C ASN A 104 -12.59 3.73 7.72
N LEU A 105 -12.17 3.40 6.50
CA LEU A 105 -10.95 2.67 6.21
C LEU A 105 -9.87 3.63 5.71
N TYR A 106 -8.67 3.50 6.25
CA TYR A 106 -7.47 4.21 5.80
C TYR A 106 -6.37 3.19 5.47
N GLY A 107 -5.71 3.33 4.33
CA GLY A 107 -4.50 2.58 4.00
C GLY A 107 -3.24 3.39 4.30
N PHE A 108 -2.16 2.72 4.66
CA PHE A 108 -0.85 3.35 4.92
C PHE A 108 0.23 2.72 4.07
N HIS A 109 1.03 3.55 3.40
CA HIS A 109 2.14 3.12 2.55
C HIS A 109 3.29 4.11 2.65
N GLY A 110 4.48 3.65 3.03
CA GLY A 110 5.66 4.52 3.13
C GLY A 110 5.47 5.69 4.10
N GLY A 111 4.67 5.49 5.16
CA GLY A 111 4.31 6.53 6.12
C GLY A 111 3.23 7.52 5.65
N GLN A 112 2.73 7.39 4.42
CA GLN A 112 1.64 8.21 3.90
C GLN A 112 0.29 7.51 4.13
N ARG A 113 -0.73 8.29 4.50
CA ARG A 113 -2.11 7.82 4.67
C ARG A 113 -2.92 8.06 3.39
N VAL A 114 -3.68 7.05 2.96
CA VAL A 114 -4.58 7.06 1.80
C VAL A 114 -6.02 6.79 2.27
N GLY A 115 -7.01 7.49 1.72
CA GLY A 115 -8.43 7.39 2.12
C GLY A 115 -8.97 8.70 2.76
N PRO A 116 -10.12 8.66 3.46
CA PRO A 116 -10.86 7.46 3.85
C PRO A 116 -11.76 6.89 2.76
N MET A 117 -12.09 5.61 2.91
CA MET A 117 -13.29 5.00 2.34
C MET A 117 -14.29 4.76 3.47
N SER A 118 -15.56 5.08 3.25
CA SER A 118 -16.57 5.10 4.30
C SER A 118 -17.83 4.33 3.91
N VAL A 119 -18.47 3.72 4.91
CA VAL A 119 -19.81 3.12 4.85
C VAL A 119 -20.58 3.45 6.13
#